data_AF-A0A2V8KSH6-F1
#
_entry.id   AF-A0A2V8KSH6-F1
#
_cell.length_a   1.000
_cell.length_b   1.000
_cell.length_c   1.000
_cell.angle_alpha   90.00
_cell.angle_beta   90.00
_cell.angle_gamma   90.00
#
_symmetry.space_group_name_H-M   'P 1'
#
loop_
_entity.id
_entity.type
_entity.pdbx_description
1 polymer ?
#
loop_
_entity_poly.entity_id
_entity_poly.type
_entity_poly.pdbx_seq_one_letter_code
_entity_poly.pdbx_strand_id
1 'polypeptide(L)'
;MRFYSEDTCMVVETLRIAQFFARESCGQCPACRMETSMLATMLERINEGKGNPALFDQFQKILDFNRGKGFCALINMPGPPITSALRLFRDEF
;
A
#
# COMPACT_ATOMS: atom_id res chain seq x y z
N MET A 1 -8.87 -13.89 -9.97
CA MET A 1 -7.99 -12.99 -10.75
C MET A 1 -8.78 -11.70 -11.00
N ARG A 2 -8.20 -10.52 -10.75
CA ARG A 2 -8.82 -9.24 -11.10
C ARG A 2 -8.24 -8.79 -12.44
N PHE A 3 -9.11 -8.28 -13.31
CA PHE A 3 -8.73 -7.69 -14.58
C PHE A 3 -9.09 -6.21 -14.54
N TYR A 4 -8.24 -5.37 -15.14
CA TYR A 4 -8.40 -3.92 -15.18
C TYR A 4 -8.42 -3.48 -16.64
N SER A 5 -9.30 -2.53 -16.98
CA SER A 5 -9.29 -1.88 -18.30
C SER A 5 -8.19 -0.82 -18.37
N GLU A 6 -7.82 -0.41 -19.58
CA GLU A 6 -6.80 0.63 -19.78
C GLU A 6 -7.20 1.98 -19.17
N ASP A 7 -8.50 2.28 -19.06
CA ASP A 7 -9.01 3.52 -18.44
C ASP A 7 -9.01 3.48 -16.89
N THR A 8 -8.59 2.37 -16.28
CA THR A 8 -8.61 2.24 -14.83
C THR A 8 -7.45 3.00 -14.20
N CYS A 9 -7.75 3.94 -13.30
CA CYS A 9 -6.71 4.59 -12.50
C CYS A 9 -6.13 3.62 -11.47
N MET A 10 -4.85 3.28 -11.64
CA MET A 10 -4.16 2.29 -10.82
C MET A 10 -3.81 2.83 -9.43
N VAL A 11 -3.74 4.16 -9.24
CA VAL A 11 -3.65 4.79 -7.92
C VAL A 11 -4.88 4.46 -7.08
N VAL A 12 -6.09 4.65 -7.64
CA VAL A 12 -7.37 4.38 -6.96
C VAL A 12 -7.50 2.91 -6.60
N GLU A 13 -7.13 2.01 -7.51
CA GLU A 13 -7.18 0.56 -7.25
C GLU A 13 -6.19 0.13 -6.18
N THR A 14 -4.97 0.68 -6.20
CA THR A 14 -3.94 0.40 -5.20
C THR A 14 -4.36 0.92 -3.82
N LEU A 15 -4.95 2.12 -3.77
CA LEU A 15 -5.54 2.69 -2.55
C LEU A 15 -6.64 1.78 -1.98
N ARG A 16 -7.55 1.29 -2.84
CA ARG A 16 -8.63 0.38 -2.41
C ARG A 16 -8.07 -0.90 -1.78
N ILE A 17 -7.00 -1.46 -2.35
CA ILE A 17 -6.33 -2.64 -1.82
C ILE A 17 -5.66 -2.32 -0.47
N ALA A 18 -4.98 -1.18 -0.33
CA ALA A 18 -4.36 -0.79 0.93
C ALA A 18 -5.40 -0.54 2.03
N GLN A 19 -6.51 0.12 1.71
CA GLN A 19 -7.64 0.32 2.63
C GLN A 19 -8.26 -0.99 3.09
N PHE A 20 -8.33 -2.00 2.20
CA PHE A 20 -8.74 -3.35 2.61
C PHE A 20 -7.83 -3.90 3.70
N PHE A 21 -6.51 -3.88 3.52
CA PHE A 21 -5.59 -4.39 4.54
C PHE A 21 -5.62 -3.56 5.84
N ALA A 22 -5.84 -2.24 5.75
CA ALA A 22 -6.02 -1.39 6.92
C ALA A 22 -7.26 -1.77 7.73
N ARG A 23 -8.38 -2.07 7.05
CA ARG A 23 -9.65 -2.45 7.69
C ARG A 23 -9.65 -3.89 8.19
N GLU A 24 -9.08 -4.82 7.43
CA GLU A 24 -9.08 -6.26 7.76
C GLU A 24 -7.91 -6.68 8.66
N SER A 25 -7.05 -5.74 9.06
CA SER A 25 -6.03 -6.00 10.07
C SER A 25 -6.70 -6.37 11.40
N CYS A 26 -6.40 -7.57 11.93
CA CYS A 26 -6.97 -8.04 13.20
C CYS A 26 -6.48 -7.25 14.43
N GLY A 27 -5.51 -6.35 14.26
CA GLY A 27 -5.00 -5.46 15.30
C GLY A 27 -4.07 -6.07 16.33
N GLN A 28 -3.79 -7.38 16.29
CA GLN A 28 -2.95 -8.07 17.29
C GLN A 28 -1.48 -7.62 17.26
N CYS A 29 -0.94 -7.33 16.06
CA CYS A 29 0.45 -6.91 15.88
C CYS A 29 0.51 -5.38 15.70
N PRO A 30 1.15 -4.62 16.60
CA PRO A 30 1.28 -3.17 16.45
C PRO A 30 1.94 -2.77 15.13
N ALA A 31 3.00 -3.49 14.73
CA ALA A 31 3.69 -3.29 13.45
C ALA A 31 2.73 -3.38 12.26
N CYS A 32 1.96 -4.47 12.16
CA CYS A 32 0.99 -4.68 11.09
C CYS A 32 -0.09 -3.60 11.08
N ARG A 33 -0.66 -3.24 12.25
CA ARG A 33 -1.72 -2.22 12.36
C ARG A 33 -1.21 -0.84 11.91
N MET A 34 -0.02 -0.45 12.35
CA MET A 34 0.59 0.82 11.96
C MET A 34 0.95 0.83 10.48
N GLU A 35 1.58 -0.23 9.98
CA GLU A 35 1.95 -0.39 8.58
C GLU A 35 0.74 -0.21 7.66
N THR A 36 -0.30 -1.03 7.83
CA THR A 36 -1.46 -1.01 6.93
C THR A 36 -2.18 0.33 6.94
N SER A 37 -2.26 0.98 8.10
CA SER A 37 -2.85 2.32 8.22
C SER A 37 -1.99 3.38 7.52
N MET A 38 -0.67 3.36 7.72
CA MET A 38 0.24 4.33 7.10
C MET A 38 0.22 4.20 5.58
N LEU A 39 0.28 2.98 5.06
CA LEU A 39 0.23 2.72 3.62
C LEU A 39 -1.07 3.26 2.99
N ALA A 40 -2.22 3.00 3.63
CA ALA A 40 -3.51 3.50 3.15
C ALA A 40 -3.56 5.05 3.16
N THR A 41 -3.15 5.69 4.25
CA THR A 41 -3.13 7.16 4.35
C THR A 41 -2.16 7.79 3.34
N MET A 42 -1.00 7.18 3.09
CA MET A 42 -0.06 7.67 2.09
C MET A 42 -0.65 7.60 0.68
N LEU A 43 -1.28 6.48 0.32
CA LEU A 43 -1.95 6.32 -0.98
C LEU A 43 -3.14 7.28 -1.12
N GLU A 44 -3.87 7.55 -0.05
CA GLU A 44 -4.98 8.52 -0.04
C GLU A 44 -4.47 9.93 -0.36
N ARG A 45 -3.33 10.32 0.25
CA ARG A 45 -2.68 11.59 -0.08
C ARG A 45 -2.22 11.66 -1.54
N ILE A 46 -1.72 10.56 -2.11
CA ILE A 46 -1.36 10.52 -3.54
C ILE A 46 -2.61 10.71 -4.39
N ASN A 47 -3.69 9.99 -4.09
CA ASN A 47 -4.96 10.09 -4.80
C ASN A 47 -5.58 11.49 -4.73
N GLU A 48 -5.31 12.25 -3.66
CA GLU A 48 -5.70 13.67 -3.52
C GLU A 48 -4.78 14.66 -4.26
N GLY A 49 -3.78 14.18 -5.00
CA GLY A 49 -2.78 15.03 -5.66
C GLY A 49 -1.76 15.65 -4.71
N LYS A 50 -1.65 15.13 -3.48
CA LYS A 50 -0.71 15.58 -2.43
C LYS A 50 0.47 14.62 -2.25
N GLY A 51 0.77 13.86 -3.30
CA GLY A 51 1.93 12.97 -3.39
C GLY A 51 3.26 13.73 -3.36
N ASN A 52 4.33 13.05 -2.96
CA ASN A 52 5.69 13.59 -2.97
C ASN A 52 6.62 12.57 -3.65
N PRO A 53 7.57 12.96 -4.51
CA PRO A 53 8.56 12.03 -5.06
C PRO A 53 9.34 11.22 -4.00
N ALA A 54 9.53 11.75 -2.79
CA ALA A 54 10.16 11.03 -1.68
C ALA A 54 9.32 9.86 -1.15
N LEU A 55 8.05 9.77 -1.55
CA LEU A 55 7.07 8.82 -1.03
C LEU A 55 7.32 7.40 -1.55
N PHE A 56 7.93 7.25 -2.74
CA PHE A 56 8.43 5.97 -3.26
C PHE A 56 9.41 5.31 -2.28
N ASP A 57 10.39 6.07 -1.80
CA ASP A 57 11.37 5.58 -0.82
C ASP A 57 10.73 5.30 0.55
N GLN A 58 9.70 6.07 0.91
CA GLN A 58 9.00 5.88 2.17
C GLN A 58 8.22 4.57 2.21
N PHE A 59 7.53 4.20 1.12
CA PHE A 59 6.83 2.91 1.04
C PHE A 59 7.78 1.74 1.27
N GLN A 60 8.91 1.72 0.57
CA GLN A 60 9.88 0.64 0.70
C GLN A 60 10.46 0.56 2.12
N LYS A 61 10.80 1.70 2.73
CA LYS A 61 11.28 1.76 4.12
C LYS A 61 10.27 1.20 5.12
N ILE A 62 8.98 1.50 4.94
CA ILE A 62 7.91 1.00 5.81
C ILE A 62 7.78 -0.52 5.68
N LEU A 63 7.76 -1.04 4.45
CA LEU A 63 7.63 -2.47 4.18
C LEU A 63 8.84 -3.26 4.72
N ASP A 64 10.06 -2.77 4.49
CA ASP A 64 11.28 -3.41 4.98
C ASP A 64 11.39 -3.36 6.49
N PHE A 65 11.00 -2.24 7.12
CA PHE A 65 10.99 -2.13 8.57
C PHE A 65 10.05 -3.12 9.23
N ASN A 66 8.88 -3.41 8.64
CA ASN A 66 7.87 -4.27 9.26
C ASN A 66 8.00 -5.75 8.90
N ARG A 67 8.84 -6.08 7.91
CA ARG A 67 9.09 -7.45 7.47
C ARG A 67 9.42 -8.37 8.65
N GLY A 68 8.63 -9.43 8.82
CA GLY A 68 8.83 -10.44 9.86
C GLY A 68 8.40 -10.04 11.27
N LYS A 69 7.82 -8.85 11.49
CA LYS A 69 7.34 -8.39 12.80
C LYS A 69 5.88 -8.76 13.12
N GLY A 70 5.26 -9.61 12.31
CA GLY A 70 3.85 -10.00 12.43
C GLY A 70 3.68 -11.48 12.72
N PHE A 71 2.59 -11.83 13.39
CA PHE A 71 2.27 -13.21 13.74
C PHE A 71 1.68 -14.03 12.58
N CYS A 72 1.09 -13.37 11.58
CA CYS A 72 0.48 -14.03 10.43
C CYS A 72 0.99 -13.43 9.11
N ALA A 73 0.60 -14.05 8.00
CA ALA A 73 1.05 -13.64 6.68
C ALA A 73 0.53 -12.27 6.22
N LEU A 74 -0.53 -11.73 6.84
CA LEU A 74 -1.15 -10.46 6.45
C LEU A 74 -0.14 -9.32 6.43
N ILE A 75 0.82 -9.30 7.36
CA ILE A 75 1.84 -8.23 7.42
C ILE A 75 2.66 -8.09 6.12
N ASN A 76 2.77 -9.14 5.31
CA ASN A 76 3.54 -9.08 4.06
C ASN A 76 2.67 -8.83 2.81
N MET A 77 1.33 -8.86 2.94
CA MET A 77 0.41 -8.81 1.80
C MET A 77 0.15 -7.41 1.21
N PRO A 78 0.24 -6.30 1.97
CA PRO A 78 0.13 -4.94 1.40
C PRO A 78 1.27 -4.57 0.45
N GLY A 79 2.47 -5.12 0.65
CA GLY A 79 3.66 -4.74 -0.12
C GLY A 79 3.62 -5.07 -1.62
N PRO A 80 3.33 -6.33 -2.03
CA PRO A 80 3.29 -6.71 -3.43
C PRO A 80 2.38 -5.86 -4.34
N PRO A 81 1.11 -5.55 -4.00
CA PRO A 81 0.28 -4.72 -4.86
C PRO A 81 0.85 -3.30 -4.99
N ILE A 82 1.32 -2.68 -3.90
CA ILE A 82 1.90 -1.33 -3.92
C ILE A 82 3.18 -1.29 -4.76
N THR A 83 4.13 -2.18 -4.48
CA THR A 83 5.41 -2.23 -5.21
C THR A 83 5.22 -2.51 -6.70
N SER A 84 4.27 -3.38 -7.06
CA SER A 84 3.95 -3.67 -8.46
C SER A 84 3.30 -2.47 -9.16
N ALA A 85 2.38 -1.77 -8.50
CA ALA A 85 1.71 -0.60 -9.06
C ALA A 85 2.69 0.55 -9.30
N LEU A 86 3.55 0.86 -8.33
CA LEU A 86 4.58 1.90 -8.46
C LEU A 86 5.60 1.58 -9.56
N ARG A 87 5.88 0.28 -9.81
CA ARG A 87 6.82 -0.15 -10.85
C ARG A 87 6.21 -0.08 -12.26
N LEU A 88 4.95 -0.49 -12.42
CA LEU A 88 4.31 -0.65 -13.73
C LEU A 88 3.54 0.61 -14.18
N PHE A 89 3.02 1.39 -13.24
CA PHE A 89 2.16 2.55 -13.50
C PHE A 89 2.75 3.82 -12.88
N ARG A 90 4.09 3.93 -12.86
CA ARG A 90 4.81 5.02 -12.18
C ARG A 90 4.31 6.40 -12.59
N ASP A 91 3.92 6.57 -13.85
CA ASP A 91 3.48 7.85 -14.41
C ASP A 91 2.10 8.29 -13.89
N GLU A 92 1.33 7.39 -13.27
CA GLU A 92 0.05 7.72 -12.62
C GLU A 92 0.21 8.17 -11.15
N PHE A 93 1.35 7.89 -10.50
CA PHE A 93 1.61 8.12 -9.07
C PHE A 93 2.44 9.39 -8.81
#